data_AF-A0A257NLU8-F1
#
_entry.id   AF-A0A257NLU8-F1
#
_cell.length_a   1.000
_cell.length_b   1.000
_cell.length_c   1.000
_cell.angle_alpha   90.00
_cell.angle_beta   90.00
_cell.angle_gamma   90.00
#
_symmetry.space_group_name_H-M   'P 1'
#
loop_
_entity.id
_entity.type
_entity.pdbx_description
1 polymer ?
#
loop_
_entity_poly.entity_id
_entity_poly.type
_entity_poly.pdbx_seq_one_letter_code
_entity_poly.pdbx_strand_id
1 'polypeptide(L)'
;METIPPVSRRRVWLDALFVDHAILRMVWTNFHTVAPGVLYRSNHPTPGNLRRFVRKNRIRTLINLRGRAGNGADVLSREAAAKLGLDFIDLPMRSSLPP
;
A
#
# COMPACT_ATOMS: atom_id res chain seq x y z
N MET A 1 -21.24 31.74 11.17
CA MET A 1 -19.77 31.75 11.03
C MET A 1 -19.23 31.12 12.30
N GLU A 2 -19.27 29.79 12.36
CA GLU A 2 -19.00 29.01 13.58
C GLU A 2 -17.48 28.76 13.69
N THR A 3 -16.85 29.44 14.64
CA THR A 3 -15.42 29.29 14.93
C THR A 3 -15.21 28.01 15.74
N ILE A 4 -14.85 26.93 15.05
CA ILE A 4 -14.47 25.66 15.67
C ILE A 4 -13.23 25.93 16.55
N PRO A 5 -13.26 25.61 17.85
CA PRO A 5 -12.12 25.87 18.74
C PRO A 5 -10.89 25.09 18.26
N PRO A 6 -9.65 25.55 18.55
CA PRO A 6 -8.45 24.86 18.11
C PRO A 6 -8.34 23.53 18.86
N VAL A 7 -8.94 22.48 18.30
CA VAL A 7 -8.75 21.12 18.80
C VAL A 7 -7.26 20.84 18.65
N SER A 8 -6.59 20.68 19.79
CA SER A 8 -5.18 20.31 19.87
C SER A 8 -4.90 19.18 18.88
N ARG A 9 -3.97 19.40 17.94
CA ARG A 9 -3.54 18.39 16.94
C ARG A 9 -3.22 17.03 17.58
N ARG A 10 -2.82 17.02 18.85
CA ARG A 10 -2.56 15.80 19.62
C ARG A 10 -3.83 15.01 19.93
N ARG A 11 -4.94 15.68 20.23
CA ARG A 11 -6.22 15.02 20.53
C ARG A 11 -6.85 14.41 19.26
N VAL A 12 -6.68 15.05 18.11
CA VAL A 12 -7.06 14.48 16.79
C VAL A 12 -6.22 13.24 16.46
N TRP A 13 -4.92 13.27 16.75
CA TRP A 13 -4.03 12.12 16.55
C TRP A 13 -4.34 10.95 17.50
N LEU A 14 -4.68 11.25 18.76
CA LEU A 14 -5.06 10.24 19.73
C LEU A 14 -6.40 9.59 19.36
N ASP A 15 -7.37 10.37 18.88
CA ASP A 15 -8.66 9.84 18.42
C ASP A 15 -8.48 8.90 17.21
N ALA A 16 -7.66 9.29 16.22
CA ALA A 16 -7.31 8.44 15.08
C ALA A 16 -6.58 7.13 15.46
N LEU A 17 -5.83 7.13 16.58
CA LEU A 17 -5.12 5.96 17.07
C LEU A 17 -6.01 5.00 17.88
N PHE A 18 -6.96 5.53 18.66
CA PHE A 18 -7.76 4.76 19.60
C PHE A 18 -9.17 4.39 19.11
N VAL A 19 -9.81 5.20 18.25
CA VAL A 19 -11.16 4.91 17.71
C VAL A 19 -11.10 3.90 16.56
N ASP A 20 -10.00 3.83 15.79
CA ASP A 20 -9.95 3.06 14.53
C ASP A 20 -9.15 1.74 14.59
N HIS A 21 -8.69 1.27 15.76
CA HIS A 21 -7.85 0.06 15.87
C HIS A 21 -6.63 0.07 14.89
N ALA A 22 -6.09 1.26 14.59
CA ALA A 22 -5.05 1.46 13.56
C ALA A 22 -3.69 0.80 13.90
N ILE A 23 -3.50 0.36 15.16
CA ILE A 23 -2.36 -0.44 15.61
C ILE A 23 -2.27 -1.77 14.83
N LEU A 24 -3.40 -2.36 14.45
CA LEU A 24 -3.42 -3.56 13.62
C LEU A 24 -2.96 -3.26 12.19
N ARG A 25 -3.27 -2.09 11.61
CA ARG A 25 -2.93 -1.74 10.21
C ARG A 25 -1.48 -1.27 9.99
N MET A 26 -0.78 -0.87 11.04
CA MET A 26 0.69 -0.68 10.99
C MET A 26 1.46 -2.02 10.92
N VAL A 27 0.86 -3.10 11.43
CA VAL A 27 1.48 -4.42 11.53
C VAL A 27 0.95 -5.39 10.47
N TRP A 28 -0.30 -5.21 10.03
CA TRP A 28 -1.02 -6.13 9.16
C TRP A 28 -0.98 -5.71 7.70
N THR A 29 0.08 -6.14 7.03
CA THR A 29 0.08 -6.26 5.58
C THR A 29 -0.39 -7.67 5.22
N ASN A 30 -1.24 -7.84 4.20
CA ASN A 30 -1.60 -9.16 3.66
C ASN A 30 -0.43 -9.72 2.82
N PHE A 31 0.80 -9.56 3.31
CA PHE A 31 2.00 -9.99 2.63
C PHE A 31 2.23 -11.47 2.91
N HIS A 32 1.98 -12.32 1.93
CA HIS A 32 2.16 -13.76 2.04
C HIS A 32 3.03 -14.27 0.90
N THR A 33 3.86 -15.25 1.20
CA THR A 33 4.62 -16.00 0.21
C THR A 33 3.67 -16.95 -0.53
N VAL A 34 3.65 -16.87 -1.87
CA VAL A 34 2.97 -17.84 -2.72
C VAL A 34 3.96 -18.92 -3.16
N ALA A 35 5.16 -18.49 -3.57
CA ALA A 35 6.29 -19.36 -3.88
C ALA A 35 7.58 -18.76 -3.27
N PRO A 36 8.27 -19.46 -2.35
CA PRO A 36 9.45 -18.93 -1.66
C PRO A 36 10.52 -18.41 -2.62
N GLY A 37 10.91 -17.14 -2.46
CA GLY A 37 11.94 -16.49 -3.28
C GLY A 37 11.49 -16.12 -4.70
N VAL A 38 10.25 -16.45 -5.09
CA VAL A 38 9.76 -16.25 -6.46
C VAL A 38 8.55 -15.33 -6.49
N LEU A 39 7.52 -15.62 -5.69
CA LEU A 39 6.24 -14.91 -5.77
C LEU A 39 5.67 -14.62 -4.38
N TYR A 40 5.27 -13.37 -4.21
CA TYR A 40 4.62 -12.87 -3.01
C TYR A 40 3.33 -12.16 -3.41
N ARG A 41 2.31 -12.25 -2.55
CA ARG A 41 1.07 -11.49 -2.68
C ARG A 41 0.99 -10.45 -1.57
N SER A 42 0.40 -9.29 -1.86
CA SER A 42 0.11 -8.28 -0.86
C SER A 42 -1.16 -7.50 -1.22
N ASN A 43 -1.79 -6.90 -0.21
CA ASN A 43 -2.69 -5.78 -0.45
C ASN A 43 -1.88 -4.55 -0.90
N HIS A 44 -2.56 -3.47 -1.30
CA HIS A 44 -1.89 -2.26 -1.80
C HIS A 44 -0.87 -1.75 -0.75
N PRO A 45 0.44 -1.89 -0.99
CA PRO A 45 1.42 -1.57 0.03
C PRO A 45 1.59 -0.06 0.12
N THR A 46 1.83 0.45 1.32
CA THR A 46 2.33 1.82 1.45
C THR A 46 3.77 1.88 0.92
N PRO A 47 4.28 3.06 0.51
CA PRO A 47 5.66 3.20 0.03
C PRO A 47 6.72 2.67 1.00
N GLY A 48 6.51 2.85 2.31
CA GLY A 48 7.39 2.31 3.36
C GLY A 48 7.40 0.78 3.42
N ASN A 49 6.22 0.15 3.32
CA ASN A 49 6.09 -1.29 3.30
C ASN A 49 6.67 -1.90 2.03
N LEU A 50 6.43 -1.28 0.86
CA LEU A 50 7.03 -1.71 -0.40
C LEU A 50 8.56 -1.71 -0.31
N ARG A 51 9.17 -0.62 0.19
CA ARG A 51 10.62 -0.55 0.40
C ARG A 51 11.13 -1.65 1.34
N ARG A 52 10.39 -1.97 2.40
CA ARG A 52 10.73 -3.06 3.33
C ARG A 52 10.67 -4.42 2.63
N PHE A 53 9.64 -4.68 1.84
CA PHE A 53 9.47 -5.93 1.11
C PHE A 53 10.54 -6.15 0.04
N VAL A 54 10.83 -5.12 -0.74
CA VAL A 54 11.89 -5.12 -1.74
C VAL A 54 13.24 -5.43 -1.10
N ARG A 55 13.59 -4.74 -0.01
CA ARG A 55 14.87 -4.96 0.67
C ARG A 55 14.99 -6.34 1.28
N LYS A 56 13.92 -6.84 1.92
CA LYS A 56 13.92 -8.13 2.61
C LYS A 56 13.93 -9.31 1.64
N ASN A 57 13.14 -9.23 0.56
CA ASN A 57 12.91 -10.35 -0.34
C ASN A 57 13.56 -10.18 -1.72
N ARG A 58 14.32 -9.10 -1.94
CA ARG A 58 15.00 -8.76 -3.21
C ARG A 58 14.05 -8.72 -4.41
N ILE A 59 12.85 -8.19 -4.20
CA ILE A 59 11.81 -8.06 -5.24
C ILE A 59 12.30 -7.08 -6.31
N ARG A 60 12.16 -7.46 -7.58
CA ARG A 60 12.50 -6.61 -8.74
C ARG A 60 11.29 -6.11 -9.50
N THR A 61 10.16 -6.81 -9.38
CA THR A 61 8.96 -6.54 -10.16
C THR A 61 7.75 -6.41 -9.24
N LEU A 62 6.94 -5.38 -9.46
CA LEU A 62 5.67 -5.15 -8.81
C LEU A 62 4.54 -5.29 -9.83
N ILE A 63 3.67 -6.28 -9.64
CA ILE A 63 2.53 -6.53 -10.52
C ILE A 63 1.26 -5.97 -9.88
N ASN A 64 0.63 -5.00 -10.52
CA ASN A 64 -0.63 -4.41 -10.11
C ASN A 64 -1.81 -5.07 -10.82
N LEU A 65 -2.53 -5.93 -10.10
CA LEU A 65 -3.68 -6.65 -10.62
C LEU A 65 -4.97 -5.82 -10.68
N ARG A 66 -4.97 -4.63 -10.08
CA ARG A 66 -6.14 -3.73 -10.07
C ARG A 66 -6.19 -2.82 -11.30
N GLY A 67 -5.10 -2.76 -12.06
CA GLY A 67 -4.90 -1.81 -13.14
C GLY A 67 -4.77 -0.36 -12.67
N ARG A 68 -4.75 0.56 -13.64
CA ARG A 68 -4.76 2.01 -13.41
C ARG A 68 -6.10 2.41 -12.83
N ALA A 69 -6.10 2.70 -11.53
CA ALA A 69 -7.28 3.19 -10.83
C ALA A 69 -7.33 4.72 -10.81
N GLY A 70 -6.21 5.41 -11.09
CA GLY A 70 -6.14 6.88 -11.11
C GLY A 70 -6.33 7.53 -9.73
N ASN A 71 -6.31 6.75 -8.66
CA ASN A 71 -6.43 7.24 -7.30
C ASN A 71 -5.05 7.48 -6.66
N GLY A 72 -5.02 8.17 -5.52
CA GLY A 72 -3.76 8.52 -4.85
C GLY A 72 -2.91 7.31 -4.48
N ALA A 73 -3.51 6.16 -4.19
CA ALA A 73 -2.77 4.93 -3.89
C ALA A 73 -2.00 4.41 -5.12
N ASP A 74 -2.65 4.35 -6.29
CA ASP A 74 -2.03 3.98 -7.56
C ASP A 74 -0.83 4.89 -7.90
N VAL A 75 -0.99 6.21 -7.76
CA VAL A 75 0.10 7.18 -7.98
C VAL A 75 1.27 6.94 -7.02
N LEU A 76 0.99 6.79 -5.72
CA LEU A 76 2.02 6.56 -4.71
C LEU A 76 2.78 5.25 -4.93
N SER A 77 2.10 4.18 -5.34
CA SER A 77 2.73 2.90 -5.66
C SER A 77 3.65 2.98 -6.87
N ARG A 78 3.25 3.69 -7.93
CA ARG A 78 4.09 3.89 -9.12
C ARG A 78 5.33 4.72 -8.80
N GLU A 79 5.16 5.82 -8.08
CA GLU A 79 6.29 6.63 -7.64
C GLU A 79 7.24 5.83 -6.75
N ALA A 80 6.69 5.04 -5.82
CA ALA A 80 7.50 4.21 -4.93
C ALA A 80 8.26 3.13 -5.71
N ALA A 81 7.61 2.49 -6.68
CA ALA A 81 8.24 1.52 -7.55
C ALA A 81 9.35 2.15 -8.40
N ALA A 82 9.11 3.32 -9.00
CA ALA A 82 10.11 4.07 -9.76
C ALA A 82 11.31 4.47 -8.88
N LYS A 83 11.06 5.00 -7.66
CA LYS A 83 12.11 5.35 -6.69
C LYS A 83 12.93 4.14 -6.22
N LEU A 84 12.34 2.94 -6.27
CA LEU A 84 12.99 1.69 -5.88
C LEU A 84 13.61 0.95 -7.07
N GLY A 85 13.45 1.44 -8.30
CA GLY A 85 13.93 0.79 -9.52
C GLY A 85 13.23 -0.53 -9.81
N LEU A 86 11.94 -0.65 -9.47
CA LEU A 86 11.15 -1.84 -9.75
C LEU A 86 10.48 -1.76 -11.12
N ASP A 87 10.39 -2.91 -11.80
CA ASP A 87 9.51 -3.08 -12.95
C ASP A 87 8.06 -3.04 -12.48
N PHE A 88 7.29 -2.06 -12.95
CA PHE A 88 5.88 -1.92 -12.58
C PHE A 88 5.00 -2.41 -13.73
N ILE A 89 4.30 -3.52 -13.52
CA ILE A 89 3.45 -4.16 -14.53
C ILE A 89 1.98 -4.00 -14.13
N ASP A 90 1.18 -3.38 -14.98
CA ASP A 90 -0.28 -3.35 -14.83
C ASP A 90 -0.90 -4.55 -15.54
N LEU A 91 -1.56 -5.41 -14.78
CA LEU A 91 -2.29 -6.57 -15.30
C LEU A 91 -3.72 -6.57 -14.72
N PRO A 92 -4.61 -5.67 -15.17
CA PRO A 92 -5.96 -5.57 -14.62
C PRO A 92 -6.73 -6.88 -14.78
N MET A 93 -6.94 -7.60 -13.69
CA MET A 93 -7.79 -8.80 -13.69
C MET A 93 -9.24 -8.40 -13.44
N ARG A 94 -10.14 -8.79 -14.34
CA ARG A 94 -11.60 -8.64 -14.19
C ARG A 94 -12.26 -9.99 -14.39
N SER A 95 -13.30 -10.31 -13.64
CA SER A 95 -14.04 -11.57 -13.81
C SER A 95 -14.65 -11.72 -15.21
N SER A 96 -14.91 -10.61 -15.90
CA SER A 96 -15.45 -10.56 -17.27
C SER A 96 -14.39 -10.60 -18.36
N LEU A 97 -13.10 -10.67 -18.02
CA LEU A 97 -12.01 -10.68 -18.99
C LEU A 97 -10.95 -11.69 -18.51
N PRO A 98 -11.00 -12.95 -18.96
CA PRO A 98 -9.93 -13.90 -18.68
C PRO A 98 -8.60 -13.37 -19.26
N PRO A 99 -7.47 -13.62 -18.58
CA PRO A 99 -6.15 -13.14 -18.99
C PRO A 99 -5.65 -13.76 -20.30
#